data_AF-A0A2G0E629-F1
#
_entry.id   AF-A0A2G0E629-F1
#
_cell.length_a   1.000
_cell.length_b   1.000
_cell.length_c   1.000
_cell.angle_alpha   90.00
_cell.angle_beta   90.00
_cell.angle_gamma   90.00
#
_symmetry.space_group_name_H-M   'P 1'
#
loop_
_entity.id
_entity.type
_entity.pdbx_description
1 polymer ?
#
loop_
_entity_poly.entity_id
_entity_poly.type
_entity_poly.pdbx_seq_one_letter_code
_entity_poly.pdbx_strand_id
1 'polypeptide(L)' 'MRMNVESFNLDHTKVKAPYVRVADRKTGAHGDVIIKYDVRFKQPNKEHMDMPSLHSLEHLTAELIRNHADYIV' A
#
# COMPACT_ATOMS: atom_id res chain seq x y z
N MET A 1 -17.73 -14.51 -4.48
CA MET A 1 -17.57 -13.61 -5.65
C MET A 1 -16.21 -12.94 -5.53
N ARG A 2 -15.41 -12.90 -6.61
CA ARG A 2 -14.13 -12.18 -6.63
C ARG A 2 -14.37 -10.78 -7.17
N MET A 3 -13.88 -9.77 -6.46
CA MET A 3 -14.02 -8.36 -6.84
C MET A 3 -12.85 -7.93 -7.74
N ASN A 4 -13.10 -6.97 -8.63
CA ASN A 4 -12.08 -6.42 -9.55
C ASN A 4 -10.95 -5.68 -8.82
N VAL A 5 -11.27 -5.03 -7.71
CA VAL A 5 -10.28 -4.32 -6.88
C VAL A 5 -9.67 -5.30 -5.88
N GLU A 6 -8.35 -5.47 -5.92
CA GLU A 6 -7.66 -6.50 -5.10
C GLU A 6 -7.97 -6.38 -3.62
N SER A 7 -7.90 -5.18 -3.05
CA SER A 7 -8.12 -4.95 -1.62
C SER A 7 -9.53 -5.32 -1.15
N PHE A 8 -10.53 -5.36 -2.03
CA PHE A 8 -11.89 -5.79 -1.66
C PHE A 8 -11.99 -7.30 -1.44
N ASN A 9 -10.99 -8.06 -1.87
CA ASN A 9 -10.86 -9.48 -1.60
C ASN A 9 -10.07 -9.76 -0.31
N LEU A 10 -9.47 -8.74 0.33
CA LEU A 10 -8.77 -8.87 1.60
C LEU A 10 -9.77 -8.85 2.77
N ASP A 11 -9.71 -9.87 3.63
CA ASP A 11 -10.45 -9.87 4.89
C ASP A 11 -9.78 -8.95 5.92
N HIS A 12 -10.23 -7.70 5.95
CA HIS A 12 -9.71 -6.64 6.82
C HIS A 12 -9.94 -6.91 8.31
N THR A 13 -10.78 -7.87 8.70
CA THR A 13 -11.01 -8.21 10.10
C THR A 13 -9.93 -9.13 10.67
N LYS A 14 -9.17 -9.81 9.81
CA LYS A 14 -8.16 -10.81 10.18
C LYS A 14 -6.73 -10.29 10.12
N VAL A 15 -6.51 -9.09 9.57
CA VAL A 15 -5.19 -8.47 9.53
C VAL A 15 -4.86 -7.79 10.86
N LYS A 16 -3.56 -7.66 11.16
CA LYS A 16 -3.05 -6.97 12.35
C LYS A 16 -2.09 -5.87 11.93
N ALA A 17 -2.52 -4.61 12.00
CA ALA A 17 -1.66 -3.46 11.76
C ALA A 17 -0.67 -3.23 12.93
N PRO A 18 0.51 -2.62 12.69
CA PRO A 18 1.03 -2.23 11.38
C PRO A 18 1.61 -3.41 10.60
N TYR A 19 1.57 -3.35 9.26
CA TYR A 19 2.16 -4.38 8.40
C TYR A 19 2.58 -3.84 7.02
N VAL A 20 3.44 -4.61 6.34
CA VAL A 20 3.71 -4.48 4.90
C VAL A 20 3.32 -5.79 4.23
N ARG A 21 2.46 -5.73 3.21
CA ARG A 21 1.94 -6.89 2.49
C ARG A 21 2.11 -6.70 0.99
N VAL A 22 2.53 -7.73 0.27
CA VAL A 22 2.43 -7.75 -1.20
C VAL A 22 0.94 -7.80 -1.55
N ALA A 23 0.41 -6.69 -2.04
CA ALA A 23 -0.99 -6.55 -2.37
C ALA A 23 -1.28 -7.13 -3.74
N ASP A 24 -0.42 -6.85 -4.71
CA ASP A 24 -0.63 -7.30 -6.09
C ASP A 24 0.71 -7.46 -6.81
N ARG A 25 0.72 -8.33 -7.81
CA ARG A 25 1.85 -8.50 -8.73
C ARG A 25 1.28 -8.57 -10.14
N LYS A 26 1.71 -7.64 -10.98
CA LYS A 26 1.36 -7.60 -12.40
C LYS A 26 2.61 -7.80 -13.22
N THR A 27 2.51 -8.65 -14.24
CA THR A 27 3.53 -8.81 -15.26
C THR A 27 2.99 -8.22 -16.55
N GLY A 28 3.69 -7.24 -17.10
CA GLY A 28 3.37 -6.62 -18.38
C GLY A 28 3.58 -7.59 -19.54
N ALA A 29 3.01 -7.27 -20.71
CA ALA A 29 3.11 -8.12 -21.90
C ALA A 29 4.56 -8.39 -22.35
N HIS A 30 5.50 -7.51 -21.99
CA HIS A 30 6.91 -7.60 -22.33
C HIS A 30 7.80 -8.12 -21.18
N GLY A 31 7.20 -8.57 -20.08
CA GLY A 31 7.92 -9.16 -18.94
C GLY A 31 8.22 -8.19 -17.79
N ASP A 32 7.96 -6.89 -17.94
CA ASP A 32 8.08 -5.91 -16.85
C ASP A 32 7.21 -6.31 -15.65
N VAL A 33 7.70 -6.10 -14.44
CA VAL A 33 7.00 -6.50 -13.22
C VAL A 33 6.67 -5.27 -12.38
N ILE A 34 5.39 -5.09 -12.08
CA ILE A 34 4.91 -4.09 -11.12
C ILE A 34 4.42 -4.83 -9.89
N ILE A 35 4.96 -4.46 -8.73
CA ILE A 35 4.53 -4.98 -7.43
C ILE A 35 3.89 -3.84 -6.66
N LYS A 36 2.66 -4.06 -6.19
CA LYS A 36 1.95 -3.11 -5.32
C LYS A 36 2.04 -3.60 -3.89
N TYR A 37 2.43 -2.71 -2.99
CA TYR A 37 2.50 -2.99 -1.56
C TYR A 37 1.39 -2.27 -0.79
N ASP A 38 0.82 -2.97 0.18
CA ASP A 38 -0.07 -2.43 1.20
C ASP A 38 0.75 -2.20 2.47
N VAL A 39 1.15 -0.94 2.69
CA VAL A 39 1.88 -0.47 3.87
C VAL A 39 0.86 0.11 4.84
N ARG A 40 0.39 -0.72 5.77
CA ARG A 40 -0.73 -0.41 6.65
C ARG A 40 -0.24 0.11 8.00
N PHE A 41 -0.56 1.37 8.31
CA PHE A 41 -0.18 1.99 9.59
C PHE A 41 -1.19 1.72 10.71
N LYS A 42 -2.50 1.73 10.40
CA LYS A 42 -3.59 1.69 11.39
C LYS A 42 -4.51 0.49 11.19
N GLN A 43 -5.05 -0.02 12.30
CA GLN A 43 -5.94 -1.18 12.28
C GLN A 43 -7.27 -0.82 11.61
N PRO A 44 -7.68 -1.54 10.54
CA PRO A 44 -8.94 -1.25 9.83
C PRO A 44 -10.15 -1.21 10.77
N ASN A 45 -10.98 -0.18 10.63
CA ASN A 45 -12.21 0.05 11.41
C ASN A 45 -12.00 0.19 12.93
N LYS A 46 -10.76 0.43 13.39
CA LYS A 46 -10.43 0.67 14.81
C LYS A 46 -9.70 1.98 15.02
N GLU A 47 -8.77 2.32 14.12
CA GLU A 47 -8.03 3.57 14.16
C GLU A 47 -7.83 4.12 12.74
N HIS A 48 -7.52 5.41 12.65
CA HIS A 48 -7.13 6.07 11.42
C HIS A 48 -6.06 7.13 11.71
N MET A 49 -5.44 7.65 10.66
CA MET A 49 -4.59 8.84 10.75
C MET A 49 -5.46 10.09 10.63
N ASP A 50 -5.12 11.16 11.34
CA ASP A 50 -5.69 12.48 11.07
C ASP A 50 -5.16 13.02 9.73
N MET A 51 -5.99 13.83 9.05
CA MET A 51 -5.66 14.30 7.70
C MET A 51 -4.39 15.15 7.61
N PRO A 52 -4.10 16.09 8.53
CA PRO A 52 -2.85 16.83 8.51
C PRO A 52 -1.62 15.92 8.57
N SER A 53 -1.59 14.96 9.49
CA SER A 53 -0.46 14.03 9.62
C SER A 53 -0.34 13.08 8.42
N LEU A 54 -1.46 12.57 7.92
CA LEU A 54 -1.49 11.72 6.71
C LEU A 54 -0.89 12.47 5.52
N HIS A 55 -1.33 13.70 5.29
CA HIS A 55 -0.86 14.52 4.17
C HIS A 55 0.62 14.87 4.31
N SER A 56 1.09 15.25 5.50
CA SER A 56 2.52 15.49 5.70
C SER A 56 3.37 14.23 5.48
N LEU A 57 2.88 13.06 5.91
CA LEU A 57 3.57 11.79 5.70
C LEU A 57 3.63 11.40 4.22
N GLU A 58 2.59 11.69 3.43
CA GLU A 58 2.58 11.51 1.98
C GLU A 58 3.73 12.29 1.32
N HIS A 59 3.86 13.60 1.59
CA HIS A 59 4.93 14.44 1.03
C HIS A 59 6.32 13.93 1.42
N LEU A 60 6.54 13.68 2.71
CA LEU A 60 7.83 13.20 3.21
C LEU A 60 8.20 11.84 2.59
N THR A 61 7.25 10.91 2.53
CA THR A 61 7.51 9.58 1.99
C THR A 61 7.75 9.64 0.48
N ALA A 62 6.93 10.40 -0.26
CA ALA A 62 7.06 10.50 -1.71
C ALA A 62 8.42 11.06 -2.15
N GLU A 63 8.95 12.06 -1.43
CA GLU A 63 10.26 12.63 -1.71
C GLU A 63 11.39 11.72 -1.22
N LEU A 64 11.36 11.35 0.07
CA LEU A 64 12.50 10.69 0.70
C LEU A 64 12.71 9.25 0.21
N ILE A 65 11.65 8.50 -0.10
CA ILE A 65 11.79 7.11 -0.58
C ILE A 65 12.56 7.03 -1.90
N ARG A 66 12.42 8.05 -2.76
CA ARG A 66 13.05 8.10 -4.08
C ARG A 66 14.54 8.47 -4.01
N ASN A 67 15.00 9.03 -2.90
CA ASN A 67 16.43 9.19 -2.63
C ASN A 67 17.15 7.84 -2.39
N HIS A 68 16.38 6.77 -2.12
CA HIS A 68 16.91 5.46 -1.77
C HIS A 68 16.55 4.35 -2.78
N ALA A 69 15.73 4.66 -3.79
CA ALA A 69 15.30 3.70 -4.79
C ALA A 69 14.89 4.42 -6.09
N ASP A 70 15.32 3.87 -7.23
CA ASP A 70 15.03 4.36 -8.59
C ASP A 70 13.83 3.67 -9.25
N TYR A 71 13.20 2.71 -8.55
CA TYR A 71 12.11 1.87 -9.06
C TYR A 71 10.73 2.15 -8.43
N ILE A 72 10.59 3.25 -7.67
CA ILE A 72 9.32 3.62 -7.04
C ILE A 72 8.42 4.34 -8.07
N VAL A 73 7.30 3.70 -8.41
CA VAL A 73 6.24 4.23 -9.27
C VAL A 73 5.12 4.82 -8.44
#